data_AF-A0A1S3RDA5-F1
#
_entry.id   AF-A0A1S3RDA5-F1
#
_cell.length_a   1.000
_cell.length_b   1.000
_cell.length_c   1.000
_cell.angle_alpha   90.00
_cell.angle_beta   90.00
_cell.angle_gamma   90.00
#
_symmetry.space_group_name_H-M   'P 1'
#
loop_
_entity.id
_entity.type
_entity.pdbx_description
1 polymer ?
#
loop_
_entity_poly.entity_id
_entity_poly.type
_entity_poly.pdbx_seq_one_letter_code
_entity_poly.pdbx_strand_id
1 'polypeptide(L)'
;MGFSGDREVGLSQLREGAASNSLRSILSTLCLLMYHLYISVILGTGEANLVESDVLLEPYIEKFPNGALILFYQARIAVLKGNFEFAQKKFLECIAAQQEWRQIHHLCYWELMWSYSFQQDWLEAYQYADLLCKESKWSQAVYVFQKASILSMMPEEEVKKTGENVEQLFRQVESLRLRMAGKSIPTEKFAAKKAQRYSAATPVKLLIPAVEMIYVWNGFTIVGKRPELTESILVTIKKAEEQLKSDPNPSEYHVDDQCMVQMLKGLCLRHLGRLDQAQLCFTQVISSENGIKHDHYLVPYSMYELGLLYKQQGDLGKATTTIENAKLNYKGYSMESRLHFRIHAALNTMGTSVAKLPPHRTSA
;
A
#
# COMPACT_ATOMS: atom_id res chain seq x y z
N MET A 1 20.61 22.85 -6.75
CA MET A 1 20.80 21.99 -7.94
C MET A 1 19.44 21.63 -8.48
N GLY A 2 18.94 22.40 -9.45
CA GLY A 2 17.61 22.28 -10.04
C GLY A 2 17.61 21.36 -11.25
N PHE A 3 17.60 20.05 -11.00
CA PHE A 3 17.28 19.08 -12.04
C PHE A 3 15.75 19.03 -12.18
N SER A 4 15.22 19.45 -13.32
CA SER A 4 13.85 19.14 -13.72
C SER A 4 13.86 17.78 -14.43
N GLY A 5 13.17 16.79 -13.87
CA GLY A 5 13.01 15.49 -14.53
C GLY A 5 11.79 15.48 -15.45
N ASP A 6 11.95 14.94 -16.65
CA ASP A 6 10.84 14.57 -17.53
C ASP A 6 10.68 13.05 -17.50
N ARG A 7 9.52 12.60 -17.03
CA ARG A 7 9.19 11.19 -16.88
C ARG A 7 9.17 10.47 -18.22
N GLU A 8 8.56 11.06 -19.24
CA GLU A 8 8.38 10.41 -20.54
C GLU A 8 9.71 10.29 -21.27
N VAL A 9 10.55 11.34 -21.20
CA VAL A 9 11.91 11.28 -21.74
C VAL A 9 12.74 10.21 -21.02
N GLY A 10 12.66 10.14 -19.68
CA GLY A 10 13.36 9.12 -18.90
C GLY A 10 12.94 7.69 -19.26
N LEU A 11 11.63 7.44 -19.38
CA LEU A 11 11.11 6.13 -19.79
C LEU A 11 11.50 5.77 -21.23
N SER A 12 11.47 6.74 -22.15
CA SER A 12 11.92 6.54 -23.53
C SER A 12 13.39 6.11 -23.60
N GLN A 13 14.27 6.82 -22.87
CA GLN A 13 15.70 6.49 -22.81
C GLN A 13 15.99 5.12 -22.18
N LEU A 14 15.17 4.70 -21.21
CA LEU A 14 15.25 3.36 -20.64
C LEU A 14 14.80 2.30 -21.65
N ARG A 15 13.71 2.53 -22.39
CA ARG A 15 13.24 1.60 -23.43
C ARG A 15 14.27 1.41 -24.54
N GLU A 16 14.88 2.51 -25.00
CA GLU A 16 15.99 2.46 -25.97
C GLU A 16 17.18 1.65 -25.43
N GLY A 17 17.54 1.85 -24.15
CA GLY A 17 18.56 1.06 -23.49
C GLY A 17 18.21 -0.44 -23.42
N ALA A 18 16.96 -0.77 -23.07
CA ALA A 18 16.45 -2.13 -22.97
C ALA A 18 16.44 -2.86 -24.33
N ALA A 19 16.17 -2.14 -25.43
CA ALA A 19 16.21 -2.70 -26.78
C ALA A 19 17.63 -2.98 -27.31
N SER A 20 18.69 -2.55 -26.60
CA SER A 20 20.08 -2.80 -27.00
C SER A 20 20.53 -4.23 -26.69
N ASN A 21 21.65 -4.68 -27.28
CA ASN A 21 22.26 -5.99 -27.01
C ASN A 21 23.48 -5.90 -26.07
N SER A 22 23.45 -5.01 -25.09
CA SER A 22 24.57 -4.75 -24.17
C SER A 22 24.18 -4.95 -22.71
N LEU A 23 25.14 -4.90 -21.78
CA LEU A 23 24.86 -4.91 -20.33
C LEU A 23 23.87 -3.79 -19.92
N ARG A 24 23.85 -2.67 -20.67
CA ARG A 24 22.88 -1.59 -20.47
C ARG A 24 21.45 -2.08 -20.63
N SER A 25 21.19 -3.04 -21.51
CA SER A 25 19.85 -3.60 -21.70
C SER A 25 19.31 -4.25 -20.44
N ILE A 26 20.13 -5.04 -19.75
CA ILE A 26 19.74 -5.69 -18.49
C ILE A 26 19.39 -4.63 -17.45
N LEU A 27 20.28 -3.65 -17.23
CA LEU A 27 20.05 -2.59 -16.23
C LEU A 27 18.82 -1.74 -16.57
N SER A 28 18.66 -1.36 -17.85
CA SER A 28 17.49 -0.63 -18.32
C SER A 28 16.19 -1.40 -18.12
N THR A 29 16.18 -2.71 -18.42
CA THR A 29 15.04 -3.60 -18.19
C THR A 29 14.70 -3.66 -16.70
N LEU A 30 15.69 -3.92 -15.83
CA LEU A 30 15.47 -4.00 -14.39
C LEU A 30 14.95 -2.65 -13.82
N CYS A 31 15.44 -1.52 -14.33
CA CYS A 31 14.95 -0.19 -13.96
C CYS A 31 13.50 0.03 -14.39
N LEU A 32 13.12 -0.36 -15.62
CA LEU A 32 11.74 -0.30 -16.10
C LEU A 32 10.83 -1.18 -15.27
N LEU A 33 11.23 -2.42 -14.99
CA LEU A 33 10.47 -3.35 -14.13
C LEU A 33 10.27 -2.78 -12.72
N MET A 34 11.32 -2.25 -12.08
CA MET A 34 11.20 -1.58 -10.78
C MET A 34 10.21 -0.40 -10.84
N TYR A 35 10.28 0.40 -11.91
CA TYR A 35 9.39 1.53 -12.09
C TYR A 35 7.92 1.10 -12.27
N HIS A 36 7.65 0.15 -13.16
CA HIS A 36 6.31 -0.31 -13.51
C HIS A 36 5.66 -1.18 -12.43
N LEU A 37 6.44 -1.91 -11.63
CA LEU A 37 5.90 -2.89 -10.66
C LEU A 37 5.92 -2.41 -9.20
N TYR A 38 6.75 -1.40 -8.88
CA TYR A 38 6.87 -0.84 -7.52
C TYR A 38 6.60 0.65 -7.47
N ILE A 39 7.36 1.48 -8.18
CA ILE A 39 7.29 2.95 -8.02
C ILE A 39 5.90 3.46 -8.39
N SER A 40 5.40 3.08 -9.56
CA SER A 40 4.06 3.45 -10.04
C SER A 40 2.94 2.87 -9.17
N VAL A 41 3.08 1.64 -8.67
CA VAL A 41 2.08 0.99 -7.82
C VAL A 41 2.03 1.65 -6.44
N ILE A 42 3.17 1.93 -5.80
CA ILE A 42 3.23 2.44 -4.42
C ILE A 42 2.86 3.93 -4.35
N LEU A 43 3.30 4.73 -5.33
CA LEU A 43 3.14 6.19 -5.35
C LEU A 43 1.98 6.67 -6.24
N GLY A 44 1.56 5.86 -7.22
CA GLY A 44 0.48 6.20 -8.14
C GLY A 44 -0.87 5.63 -7.73
N THR A 45 -1.72 5.37 -8.72
CA THR A 45 -3.10 4.85 -8.56
C THR A 45 -3.16 3.38 -8.15
N GLY A 46 -2.01 2.72 -7.96
CA GLY A 46 -1.95 1.28 -7.70
C GLY A 46 -2.04 0.41 -8.97
N GLU A 47 -2.10 1.02 -10.15
CA GLU A 47 -2.05 0.33 -11.44
C GLU A 47 -0.60 0.19 -11.95
N ALA A 48 -0.28 -0.96 -12.52
CA ALA A 48 1.02 -1.30 -13.10
C ALA A 48 0.92 -1.51 -14.61
N ASN A 49 1.97 -1.19 -15.37
CA ASN A 49 2.06 -1.56 -16.78
C ASN A 49 2.49 -3.03 -16.92
N LEU A 50 1.56 -3.95 -16.70
CA LEU A 50 1.84 -5.38 -16.73
C LEU A 50 2.18 -5.89 -18.13
N VAL A 51 1.56 -5.32 -19.17
CA VAL A 51 1.83 -5.70 -20.57
C VAL A 51 3.29 -5.44 -20.94
N GLU A 52 3.77 -4.23 -20.68
CA GLU A 52 5.18 -3.89 -20.93
C GLU A 52 6.12 -4.72 -20.03
N SER A 53 5.73 -4.96 -18.78
CA SER A 53 6.55 -5.74 -17.84
C SER A 53 6.70 -7.20 -18.25
N ASP A 54 5.63 -7.84 -18.77
CA ASP A 54 5.69 -9.20 -19.29
C ASP A 54 6.65 -9.28 -20.48
N VAL A 55 6.49 -8.39 -21.46
CA VAL A 55 7.35 -8.33 -22.67
C VAL A 55 8.82 -8.09 -22.32
N LEU A 56 9.08 -7.19 -21.36
CA LEU A 56 10.44 -6.92 -20.91
C LEU A 56 11.10 -8.11 -20.21
N LEU A 57 10.32 -8.95 -19.51
CA LEU A 57 10.85 -10.05 -18.71
C LEU A 57 11.00 -11.35 -19.51
N GLU A 58 10.15 -11.59 -20.51
CA GLU A 58 10.06 -12.84 -21.29
C GLU A 58 11.41 -13.36 -21.81
N PRO A 59 12.27 -12.56 -22.47
CA PRO A 59 13.56 -13.06 -22.97
C PRO A 59 14.50 -13.54 -21.85
N TYR A 60 14.35 -12.98 -20.65
CA TYR A 60 15.19 -13.33 -19.50
C TYR A 60 14.69 -14.55 -18.75
N ILE A 61 13.40 -14.88 -18.84
CA ILE A 61 12.84 -16.13 -18.30
C ILE A 61 13.46 -17.33 -19.03
N GLU A 62 13.54 -17.25 -20.36
CA GLU A 62 14.15 -18.32 -21.17
C GLU A 62 15.65 -18.42 -20.95
N LYS A 63 16.35 -17.27 -20.92
CA LYS A 63 17.80 -17.23 -20.82
C LYS A 63 18.33 -17.53 -19.42
N PHE A 64 17.60 -17.14 -18.38
CA PHE A 64 18.01 -17.24 -16.98
C PHE A 64 16.86 -17.76 -16.08
N PRO A 65 16.37 -18.99 -16.32
CA PRO A 65 15.17 -19.51 -15.64
C PRO A 65 15.30 -19.59 -14.12
N ASN A 66 16.52 -19.73 -13.60
CA ASN A 66 16.82 -19.78 -12.17
C ASN A 66 17.46 -18.47 -11.64
N GLY A 67 17.47 -17.40 -12.44
CA GLY A 67 18.01 -16.12 -12.02
C GLY A 67 17.14 -15.50 -10.92
N ALA A 68 17.73 -15.18 -9.76
CA ALA A 68 16.97 -14.71 -8.60
C ALA A 68 16.11 -13.48 -8.91
N LEU A 69 16.64 -12.47 -9.61
CA LEU A 69 15.86 -11.30 -10.02
C LEU A 69 14.75 -11.64 -11.03
N ILE A 70 14.96 -12.64 -11.88
CA ILE A 70 13.97 -13.07 -12.87
C ILE A 70 12.80 -13.76 -12.17
N LEU A 71 13.09 -14.70 -11.25
CA LEU A 71 12.10 -15.34 -10.40
C LEU A 71 11.32 -14.31 -9.57
N PHE A 72 12.03 -13.33 -8.99
CA PHE A 72 11.42 -12.26 -8.22
C PHE A 72 10.43 -11.43 -9.03
N TYR A 73 10.82 -10.96 -10.23
CA TYR A 73 9.93 -10.16 -11.06
C TYR A 73 8.79 -10.99 -11.65
N GLN A 74 9.01 -12.26 -11.98
CA GLN A 74 7.94 -13.17 -12.39
C GLN A 74 6.90 -13.34 -11.28
N ALA A 75 7.34 -13.52 -10.04
CA ALA A 75 6.48 -13.59 -8.87
C ALA A 75 5.73 -12.26 -8.64
N ARG A 76 6.42 -11.12 -8.70
CA ARG A 76 5.79 -9.80 -8.51
C ARG A 76 4.72 -9.49 -9.55
N ILE A 77 4.97 -9.81 -10.82
CA ILE A 77 3.96 -9.69 -11.87
C ILE A 77 2.74 -10.56 -11.54
N ALA A 78 2.95 -11.79 -11.05
CA ALA A 78 1.87 -12.68 -10.65
C ALA A 78 1.08 -12.13 -9.44
N VAL A 79 1.74 -11.56 -8.42
CA VAL A 79 1.06 -10.84 -7.31
C VAL A 79 0.15 -9.77 -7.88
N LEU A 80 0.70 -8.91 -8.76
CA LEU A 80 -0.06 -7.83 -9.36
C LEU A 80 -1.17 -8.33 -10.28
N LYS A 81 -1.13 -9.57 -10.79
CA LYS A 81 -2.24 -10.21 -11.52
C LYS A 81 -3.27 -10.88 -10.58
N GLY A 82 -3.00 -10.95 -9.28
CA GLY A 82 -3.83 -11.65 -8.30
C GLY A 82 -3.59 -13.17 -8.23
N ASN A 83 -2.52 -13.66 -8.86
CA ASN A 83 -2.13 -15.08 -8.83
C ASN A 83 -1.15 -15.32 -7.68
N PHE A 84 -1.69 -15.31 -6.45
CA PHE A 84 -0.89 -15.36 -5.23
C PHE A 84 -0.21 -16.71 -5.02
N GLU A 85 -0.88 -17.80 -5.36
CA GLU A 85 -0.36 -19.16 -5.17
C GLU A 85 0.88 -19.40 -6.04
N PHE A 86 0.84 -18.98 -7.31
CA PHE A 86 2.00 -19.02 -8.19
C PHE A 86 3.11 -18.05 -7.73
N ALA A 87 2.75 -16.85 -7.32
CA ALA A 87 3.72 -15.86 -6.83
C ALA A 87 4.47 -16.37 -5.60
N GLN A 88 3.77 -16.95 -4.63
CA GLN A 88 4.35 -17.54 -3.41
C GLN A 88 5.37 -18.62 -3.77
N LYS A 89 5.00 -19.56 -4.65
CA LYS A 89 5.93 -20.58 -5.15
C LYS A 89 7.19 -19.96 -5.76
N LYS A 90 7.03 -18.93 -6.60
CA LYS A 90 8.15 -18.27 -7.27
C LYS A 90 9.05 -17.45 -6.34
N PHE A 91 8.49 -16.81 -5.31
CA PHE A 91 9.31 -16.16 -4.28
C PHE A 91 10.11 -17.18 -3.46
N LEU A 92 9.53 -18.34 -3.13
CA LEU A 92 10.26 -19.42 -2.45
C LEU A 92 11.38 -19.99 -3.34
N GLU A 93 11.12 -20.19 -4.63
CA GLU A 93 12.17 -20.55 -5.60
C GLU A 93 13.28 -19.48 -5.66
N CYS A 94 12.91 -18.19 -5.66
CA CYS A 94 13.86 -17.07 -5.63
C CYS A 94 14.76 -17.09 -4.38
N ILE A 95 14.18 -17.36 -3.20
CA ILE A 95 14.93 -17.51 -1.95
C ILE A 95 15.89 -18.70 -2.01
N ALA A 96 15.44 -19.83 -2.55
CA ALA A 96 16.25 -21.04 -2.68
C ALA A 96 17.39 -20.89 -3.70
N ALA A 97 17.22 -20.06 -4.73
CA ALA A 97 18.18 -19.91 -5.83
C ALA A 97 19.52 -19.26 -5.41
N GLN A 98 19.57 -18.53 -4.29
CA GLN A 98 20.78 -17.83 -3.84
C GLN A 98 20.79 -17.59 -2.33
N GLN A 99 21.96 -17.47 -1.70
CA GLN A 99 22.11 -17.15 -0.27
C GLN A 99 23.06 -15.97 0.02
N GLU A 100 23.69 -15.42 -1.02
CA GLU A 100 24.71 -14.38 -0.89
C GLU A 100 24.10 -12.99 -0.66
N TRP A 101 22.99 -12.68 -1.33
CA TRP A 101 22.32 -11.38 -1.28
C TRP A 101 21.02 -11.49 -0.48
N ARG A 102 21.16 -11.41 0.85
CA ARG A 102 20.04 -11.46 1.81
C ARG A 102 18.98 -10.39 1.55
N GLN A 103 19.35 -9.27 0.95
CA GLN A 103 18.42 -8.20 0.58
C GLN A 103 17.35 -8.69 -0.41
N ILE A 104 17.67 -9.62 -1.31
CA ILE A 104 16.66 -10.23 -2.20
C ILE A 104 15.70 -11.11 -1.39
N HIS A 105 16.19 -11.83 -0.38
CA HIS A 105 15.31 -12.58 0.53
C HIS A 105 14.36 -11.65 1.27
N HIS A 106 14.84 -10.52 1.78
CA HIS A 106 13.98 -9.54 2.45
C HIS A 106 12.88 -9.00 1.51
N LEU A 107 13.19 -8.74 0.24
CA LEU A 107 12.18 -8.38 -0.74
C LEU A 107 11.16 -9.50 -0.95
N CYS A 108 11.59 -10.76 -1.02
CA CYS A 108 10.69 -11.91 -1.11
C CYS A 108 9.83 -12.07 0.15
N TYR A 109 10.40 -11.90 1.35
CA TYR A 109 9.65 -11.96 2.62
C TYR A 109 8.57 -10.88 2.67
N TRP A 110 8.88 -9.66 2.22
CA TRP A 110 7.89 -8.58 2.10
C TRP A 110 6.72 -8.96 1.19
N GLU A 111 7.02 -9.49 0.01
CA GLU A 111 5.98 -9.88 -0.95
C GLU A 111 5.18 -11.11 -0.49
N LEU A 112 5.82 -12.08 0.17
CA LEU A 112 5.17 -13.26 0.76
C LEU A 112 4.24 -12.84 1.91
N MET A 113 4.71 -12.00 2.83
CA MET A 113 3.91 -11.46 3.93
C MET A 113 2.62 -10.82 3.41
N TRP A 114 2.70 -9.98 2.38
CA TRP A 114 1.51 -9.37 1.78
C TRP A 114 0.63 -10.36 1.03
N SER A 115 1.22 -11.29 0.27
CA SER A 115 0.46 -12.31 -0.47
C SER A 115 -0.40 -13.16 0.46
N TYR A 116 0.17 -13.64 1.58
CA TYR A 116 -0.58 -14.34 2.62
C TYR A 116 -1.59 -13.43 3.34
N SER A 117 -1.24 -12.16 3.60
CA SER A 117 -2.18 -11.19 4.19
C SER A 117 -3.41 -10.95 3.31
N PHE A 118 -3.26 -10.94 1.98
CA PHE A 118 -4.39 -10.80 1.05
C PHE A 118 -5.32 -12.02 1.07
N GLN A 119 -4.76 -13.20 1.37
CA GLN A 119 -5.51 -14.43 1.59
C GLN A 119 -6.07 -14.57 3.02
N GLN A 120 -5.73 -13.63 3.92
CA GLN A 120 -5.99 -13.68 5.36
C GLN A 120 -5.37 -14.92 6.05
N ASP A 121 -4.28 -15.42 5.49
CA ASP A 121 -3.44 -16.44 6.11
C ASP A 121 -2.43 -15.76 7.05
N TRP A 122 -2.93 -15.39 8.23
CA TRP A 122 -2.22 -14.50 9.14
C TRP A 122 -0.99 -15.15 9.79
N LEU A 123 -1.02 -16.46 10.04
CA LEU A 123 0.11 -17.18 10.63
C LEU A 123 1.29 -17.20 9.66
N GLU A 124 1.04 -17.46 8.39
CA GLU A 124 2.06 -17.55 7.35
C GLU A 124 2.60 -16.15 7.06
N ALA A 125 1.70 -15.14 6.99
CA ALA A 125 2.10 -13.74 6.89
C ALA A 125 3.00 -13.32 8.06
N TYR A 126 2.67 -13.75 9.29
CA TYR A 126 3.44 -13.47 10.50
C TYR A 126 4.87 -14.02 10.41
N GLN A 127 5.06 -15.25 9.90
CA GLN A 127 6.39 -15.85 9.78
C GLN A 127 7.34 -14.97 8.97
N TYR A 128 6.88 -14.41 7.85
CA TYR A 128 7.69 -13.51 7.03
C TYR A 128 7.85 -12.12 7.64
N ALA A 129 6.82 -11.60 8.34
CA ALA A 129 6.93 -10.35 9.09
C ALA A 129 7.98 -10.46 10.23
N ASP A 130 8.08 -11.62 10.87
CA ASP A 130 9.07 -11.91 11.90
C ASP A 130 10.49 -12.00 11.33
N LEU A 131 10.67 -12.70 10.19
CA LEU A 131 11.96 -12.72 9.48
C LEU A 131 12.42 -11.31 9.08
N LEU A 132 11.52 -10.47 8.57
CA LEU A 132 11.84 -9.07 8.26
C LEU A 132 12.27 -8.28 9.50
N CYS A 133 11.57 -8.44 10.62
CA CYS A 133 11.95 -7.80 11.89
C CYS A 133 13.34 -8.23 12.35
N LYS A 134 13.66 -9.53 12.26
CA LYS A 134 14.93 -10.11 12.73
C LYS A 134 16.11 -9.79 11.83
N GLU A 135 15.91 -9.79 10.52
CA GLU A 135 17.01 -9.76 9.55
C GLU A 135 17.21 -8.39 8.88
N SER A 136 16.16 -7.58 8.71
CA SER A 136 16.20 -6.37 7.87
C SER A 136 16.21 -5.07 8.67
N LYS A 137 17.25 -4.24 8.49
CA LYS A 137 17.37 -2.93 9.17
C LYS A 137 16.77 -1.74 8.37
N TRP A 138 16.10 -2.01 7.26
CA TRP A 138 15.70 -0.95 6.31
C TRP A 138 14.58 -0.03 6.84
N SER A 139 13.59 -0.58 7.54
CA SER A 139 12.51 0.20 8.17
C SER A 139 11.94 -0.56 9.37
N GLN A 140 12.73 -0.65 10.43
CA GLN A 140 12.39 -1.42 11.64
C GLN A 140 11.06 -1.02 12.27
N ALA A 141 10.75 0.28 12.33
CA ALA A 141 9.44 0.74 12.82
C ALA A 141 8.27 0.20 11.99
N VAL A 142 8.40 0.13 10.66
CA VAL A 142 7.35 -0.42 9.78
C VAL A 142 7.24 -1.94 9.95
N TYR A 143 8.35 -2.67 9.99
CA TYR A 143 8.32 -4.13 10.12
C TYR A 143 7.69 -4.55 11.45
N VAL A 144 8.09 -3.92 12.56
CA VAL A 144 7.52 -4.22 13.88
C VAL A 144 6.05 -3.86 13.95
N PHE A 145 5.65 -2.70 13.40
CA PHE A 145 4.23 -2.32 13.35
C PHE A 145 3.41 -3.33 12.54
N GLN A 146 3.92 -3.79 11.39
CA GLN A 146 3.23 -4.77 10.55
C GLN A 146 3.15 -6.14 11.22
N LYS A 147 4.23 -6.61 11.85
CA LYS A 147 4.22 -7.84 12.66
C LYS A 147 3.14 -7.78 13.73
N ALA A 148 3.09 -6.69 14.50
CA ALA A 148 2.06 -6.48 15.51
C ALA A 148 0.65 -6.39 14.90
N SER A 149 0.51 -5.75 13.74
CA SER A 149 -0.75 -5.61 13.03
C SER A 149 -1.29 -6.96 12.56
N ILE A 150 -0.43 -7.83 12.01
CA ILE A 150 -0.78 -9.17 11.54
C ILE A 150 -1.16 -10.06 12.72
N LEU A 151 -0.36 -10.07 13.79
CA LEU A 151 -0.69 -10.80 15.02
C LEU A 151 -2.03 -10.35 15.62
N SER A 152 -2.40 -9.07 15.49
CA SER A 152 -3.69 -8.55 15.97
C SER A 152 -4.89 -9.10 15.20
N MET A 153 -4.69 -9.70 14.02
CA MET A 153 -5.75 -10.34 13.24
C MET A 153 -5.93 -11.83 13.55
N MET A 154 -5.02 -12.41 14.34
CA MET A 154 -5.03 -13.84 14.68
C MET A 154 -5.87 -14.11 15.94
N PRO A 155 -6.38 -15.33 16.11
CA PRO A 155 -6.94 -15.77 17.39
C PRO A 155 -5.91 -15.67 18.52
N GLU A 156 -6.34 -15.23 19.70
CA GLU A 156 -5.44 -15.01 20.86
C GLU A 156 -4.64 -16.27 21.23
N GLU A 157 -5.24 -17.45 21.10
CA GLU A 157 -4.59 -18.73 21.38
C GLU A 157 -3.46 -19.06 20.39
N GLU A 158 -3.55 -18.59 19.14
CA GLU A 158 -2.45 -18.74 18.18
C GLU A 158 -1.34 -17.72 18.44
N VAL A 159 -1.70 -16.49 18.81
CA VAL A 159 -0.72 -15.47 19.22
C VAL A 159 0.08 -15.95 20.44
N LYS A 160 -0.56 -16.59 21.42
CA LYS A 160 0.16 -17.17 22.58
C LYS A 160 1.22 -18.19 22.17
N LYS A 161 0.97 -18.99 21.13
CA LYS A 161 1.92 -20.01 20.64
C LYS A 161 3.17 -19.40 19.99
N THR A 162 3.09 -18.16 19.49
CA THR A 162 4.25 -17.48 18.90
C THR A 162 5.22 -16.95 19.96
N GLY A 163 4.76 -16.77 21.20
CA GLY A 163 5.55 -16.16 22.29
C GLY A 163 5.68 -14.65 22.17
N GLU A 164 4.99 -14.02 21.23
CA GLU A 164 5.06 -12.58 21.00
C GLU A 164 4.14 -11.79 21.94
N ASN A 165 4.59 -10.60 22.34
CA ASN A 165 3.78 -9.65 23.07
C ASN A 165 3.35 -8.50 22.14
N VAL A 166 2.14 -8.57 21.61
CA VAL A 166 1.59 -7.60 20.64
C VAL A 166 1.62 -6.16 21.18
N GLU A 167 1.27 -5.97 22.45
CA GLU A 167 1.28 -4.63 23.07
C GLU A 167 2.70 -4.06 23.16
N GLN A 168 3.67 -4.90 23.55
CA GLN A 168 5.08 -4.51 23.60
C GLN A 168 5.62 -4.19 22.20
N LEU A 169 5.22 -4.97 21.18
CA LEU A 169 5.60 -4.70 19.79
C LEU A 169 5.10 -3.32 19.33
N PHE A 170 3.85 -2.94 19.63
CA PHE A 170 3.36 -1.60 19.32
C PHE A 170 4.10 -0.51 20.12
N ARG A 171 4.35 -0.73 21.43
CA ARG A 171 5.02 0.25 22.31
C ARG A 171 6.43 0.64 21.84
N GLN A 172 7.17 -0.27 21.20
CA GLN A 172 8.53 0.03 20.72
C GLN A 172 8.57 0.79 19.38
N VAL A 173 7.46 0.87 18.62
CA VAL A 173 7.46 1.42 17.24
C VAL A 173 8.02 2.84 17.17
N GLU A 174 7.65 3.74 18.10
CA GLU A 174 8.14 5.12 18.10
C GLU A 174 9.67 5.19 18.25
N SER A 175 10.26 4.31 19.06
CA SER A 175 11.71 4.28 19.31
C SER A 175 12.53 3.78 18.11
N LEU A 176 11.89 3.07 17.18
CA LEU A 176 12.52 2.46 16.01
C LEU A 176 12.49 3.35 14.77
N ARG A 177 11.92 4.55 14.87
CA ARG A 177 11.77 5.46 13.72
C ARG A 177 13.11 6.00 13.24
N LEU A 178 13.31 5.94 11.94
CA LEU A 178 14.42 6.55 11.25
C LEU A 178 14.11 8.01 10.87
N ARG A 179 15.19 8.80 10.77
CA ARG A 179 15.18 10.13 10.19
C ARG A 179 16.10 10.14 8.97
N MET A 180 15.55 10.47 7.81
CA MET A 180 16.31 10.67 6.57
C MET A 180 16.41 12.16 6.29
N ALA A 181 17.65 12.69 6.21
CA ALA A 181 17.90 14.13 6.04
C ALA A 181 17.12 15.02 7.04
N GLY A 182 17.06 14.58 8.30
CA GLY A 182 16.33 15.28 9.38
C GLY A 182 14.80 15.15 9.35
N LYS A 183 14.22 14.54 8.32
CA LYS A 183 12.78 14.29 8.20
C LYS A 183 12.46 12.83 8.51
N SER A 184 11.36 12.59 9.22
CA SER A 184 10.88 11.22 9.45
C SER A 184 10.22 10.68 8.19
N ILE A 185 10.39 9.38 7.94
CA ILE A 185 9.76 8.69 6.82
C ILE A 185 8.23 8.70 7.04
N PRO A 186 7.41 9.14 6.05
CA PRO A 186 5.97 9.30 6.25
C PRO A 186 5.25 8.06 6.78
N THR A 187 5.60 6.87 6.28
CA THR A 187 5.01 5.59 6.69
C THR A 187 5.38 5.21 8.12
N GLU A 188 6.61 5.49 8.56
CA GLU A 188 7.03 5.27 9.95
C GLU A 188 6.36 6.24 10.91
N LYS A 189 6.20 7.51 10.50
CA LYS A 189 5.44 8.50 11.28
C LYS A 189 3.97 8.09 11.41
N PHE A 190 3.37 7.55 10.35
CA PHE A 190 2.01 7.01 10.39
C PHE A 190 1.90 5.82 11.35
N ALA A 191 2.76 4.81 11.19
CA ALA A 191 2.81 3.62 12.05
C ALA A 191 2.96 3.99 13.53
N ALA A 192 3.88 4.90 13.84
CA ALA A 192 4.10 5.31 15.21
C ALA A 192 2.93 6.12 15.79
N LYS A 193 2.29 6.99 15.00
CA LYS A 193 1.07 7.69 15.43
C LYS A 193 -0.06 6.69 15.77
N LYS A 194 -0.26 5.64 14.96
CA LYS A 194 -1.24 4.59 15.26
C LYS A 194 -0.84 3.81 16.52
N ALA A 195 0.45 3.49 16.68
CA ALA A 195 0.97 2.75 17.83
C ALA A 195 0.87 3.53 19.16
N GLN A 196 0.70 4.87 19.14
CA GLN A 196 0.52 5.68 20.35
C GLN A 196 -0.69 5.25 21.20
N ARG A 197 -1.69 4.59 20.61
CA ARG A 197 -2.82 4.03 21.36
C ARG A 197 -2.40 2.96 22.39
N TYR A 198 -1.18 2.42 22.26
CA TYR A 198 -0.59 1.43 23.17
C TYR A 198 0.32 2.02 24.26
N SER A 199 0.50 3.35 24.30
CA SER A 199 1.41 4.01 25.25
C SER A 199 0.91 3.99 26.70
N ALA A 200 -0.41 3.94 26.91
CA ALA A 200 -1.01 3.89 28.24
C ALA A 200 -0.90 2.49 28.87
N ALA A 201 -1.08 2.42 30.19
CA ALA A 201 -1.10 1.15 30.93
C ALA A 201 -2.21 0.22 30.42
N THR A 202 -3.41 0.78 30.20
CA THR A 202 -4.54 0.11 29.53
C THR A 202 -4.65 0.67 28.11
N PRO A 203 -4.19 -0.06 27.08
CA PRO A 203 -4.16 0.44 25.72
C PRO A 203 -5.54 0.38 25.03
N VAL A 204 -5.80 1.32 24.12
CA VAL A 204 -6.93 1.20 23.19
C VAL A 204 -6.46 0.45 21.95
N LYS A 205 -6.87 -0.81 21.81
CA LYS A 205 -6.40 -1.68 20.73
C LYS A 205 -6.87 -1.17 19.36
N LEU A 206 -6.01 -1.32 18.35
CA LEU A 206 -6.39 -1.08 16.96
C LEU A 206 -7.33 -2.20 16.49
N LEU A 207 -8.38 -1.84 15.75
CA LEU A 207 -9.47 -2.76 15.42
C LEU A 207 -9.10 -3.79 14.33
N ILE A 208 -8.66 -3.31 13.16
CA ILE A 208 -8.26 -4.16 12.01
C ILE A 208 -6.96 -3.63 11.36
N PRO A 209 -5.87 -3.50 12.13
CA PRO A 209 -4.68 -2.76 11.70
C PRO A 209 -4.01 -3.35 10.45
N ALA A 210 -4.03 -4.68 10.25
CA ALA A 210 -3.46 -5.27 9.04
C ALA A 210 -4.24 -4.86 7.77
N VAL A 211 -5.57 -4.81 7.85
CA VAL A 211 -6.44 -4.41 6.73
C VAL A 211 -6.28 -2.92 6.40
N GLU A 212 -6.12 -2.08 7.41
CA GLU A 212 -5.76 -0.68 7.23
C GLU A 212 -4.41 -0.55 6.52
N MET A 213 -3.42 -1.37 6.89
CA MET A 213 -2.11 -1.37 6.23
C MET A 213 -2.15 -1.92 4.79
N ILE A 214 -3.04 -2.86 4.46
CA ILE A 214 -3.30 -3.26 3.07
C ILE A 214 -3.66 -2.02 2.24
N TYR A 215 -4.52 -1.12 2.74
CA TYR A 215 -4.84 0.13 2.05
C TYR A 215 -3.65 1.09 1.94
N VAL A 216 -2.90 1.28 3.03
CA VAL A 216 -1.70 2.12 3.03
C VAL A 216 -0.73 1.69 1.92
N TRP A 217 -0.62 0.41 1.62
CA TRP A 217 0.27 -0.13 0.59
C TRP A 217 -0.38 -0.35 -0.79
N ASN A 218 -1.56 0.22 -1.06
CA ASN A 218 -2.31 0.02 -2.31
C ASN A 218 -2.73 -1.44 -2.57
N GLY A 219 -2.79 -2.29 -1.53
CA GLY A 219 -3.13 -3.70 -1.67
C GLY A 219 -4.56 -3.96 -2.18
N PHE A 220 -5.50 -3.03 -2.00
CA PHE A 220 -6.87 -3.15 -2.51
C PHE A 220 -6.94 -3.22 -4.05
N THR A 221 -6.03 -2.57 -4.78
CA THR A 221 -5.96 -2.69 -6.25
C THR A 221 -5.44 -4.06 -6.70
N ILE A 222 -4.80 -4.80 -5.79
CA ILE A 222 -4.27 -6.14 -6.02
C ILE A 222 -5.31 -7.18 -5.64
N VAL A 223 -5.76 -7.21 -4.37
CA VAL A 223 -6.76 -8.19 -3.90
C VAL A 223 -8.11 -8.03 -4.59
N GLY A 224 -8.45 -6.82 -5.07
CA GLY A 224 -9.64 -6.55 -5.87
C GLY A 224 -9.74 -7.37 -7.17
N LYS A 225 -8.64 -8.01 -7.63
CA LYS A 225 -8.62 -8.94 -8.78
C LYS A 225 -9.11 -10.35 -8.43
N ARG A 226 -9.32 -10.62 -7.14
CA ARG A 226 -9.80 -11.89 -6.56
C ARG A 226 -11.08 -11.59 -5.75
N PRO A 227 -12.27 -11.59 -6.38
CA PRO A 227 -13.53 -11.23 -5.72
C PRO A 227 -13.80 -12.05 -4.45
N GLU A 228 -13.41 -13.32 -4.43
CA GLU A 228 -13.58 -14.22 -3.28
C GLU A 228 -12.74 -13.77 -2.08
N LEU A 229 -11.50 -13.31 -2.30
CA LEU A 229 -10.63 -12.78 -1.24
C LEU A 229 -11.10 -11.39 -0.81
N THR A 230 -11.58 -10.58 -1.76
CA THR A 230 -12.15 -9.26 -1.45
C THR A 230 -13.43 -9.38 -0.60
N GLU A 231 -14.29 -10.36 -0.89
CA GLU A 231 -15.48 -10.66 -0.06
C GLU A 231 -15.06 -11.19 1.31
N SER A 232 -14.02 -12.03 1.40
CA SER A 232 -13.47 -12.50 2.67
C SER A 232 -12.99 -11.34 3.55
N ILE A 233 -12.28 -10.36 2.98
CA ILE A 233 -11.87 -9.15 3.70
C ILE A 233 -13.09 -8.31 4.10
N LEU A 234 -14.10 -8.21 3.23
CA LEU A 234 -15.35 -7.52 3.55
C LEU A 234 -16.09 -8.15 4.73
N VAL A 235 -16.06 -9.49 4.88
CA VAL A 235 -16.59 -10.18 6.06
C VAL A 235 -15.84 -9.77 7.32
N THR A 236 -14.51 -9.72 7.28
CA THR A 236 -13.68 -9.25 8.41
C THR A 236 -14.01 -7.79 8.78
N ILE A 237 -14.18 -6.91 7.80
CA ILE A 237 -14.56 -5.51 8.02
C ILE A 237 -15.98 -5.40 8.62
N LYS A 238 -16.95 -6.20 8.14
CA LYS A 238 -18.32 -6.21 8.69
C LYS A 238 -18.36 -6.70 10.14
N LYS A 239 -17.52 -7.67 10.52
CA LYS A 239 -17.38 -8.11 11.92
C LYS A 239 -16.83 -6.98 12.80
N ALA A 240 -15.83 -6.25 12.32
CA ALA A 240 -15.28 -5.08 13.01
C ALA A 240 -16.33 -3.95 13.13
N GLU A 241 -17.15 -3.73 12.10
CA GLU A 241 -18.26 -2.78 12.13
C GLU A 241 -19.30 -3.15 13.20
N GLU A 242 -19.65 -4.43 13.31
CA GLU A 242 -20.60 -4.92 14.32
C GLU A 242 -20.04 -4.82 15.74
N GLN A 243 -18.75 -5.14 15.92
CA GLN A 243 -18.05 -4.95 17.18
C GLN A 243 -18.14 -3.50 17.65
N LEU A 244 -17.92 -2.53 16.76
CA LEU A 244 -18.08 -1.12 17.10
C LEU A 244 -19.52 -0.77 17.46
N LYS A 245 -20.52 -1.24 16.70
CA LYS A 245 -21.94 -0.95 16.98
C LYS A 245 -22.40 -1.51 18.32
N SER A 246 -21.89 -2.67 18.70
CA SER A 246 -22.25 -3.38 19.93
C SER A 246 -21.41 -2.98 21.16
N ASP A 247 -20.41 -2.10 21.01
CA ASP A 247 -19.51 -1.71 22.09
C ASP A 247 -20.27 -0.87 23.15
N PRO A 248 -20.45 -1.38 24.38
CA PRO A 248 -21.15 -0.63 25.43
C PRO A 248 -20.32 0.52 25.99
N ASN A 249 -19.01 0.55 25.76
CA ASN A 249 -18.09 1.57 26.28
C ASN A 249 -17.18 2.14 25.18
N PRO A 250 -17.73 2.92 24.23
CA PRO A 250 -16.98 3.53 23.15
C PRO A 250 -15.75 4.31 23.65
N SER A 251 -14.57 3.98 23.09
CA SER A 251 -13.35 4.74 23.37
C SER A 251 -13.36 6.12 22.72
N GLU A 252 -12.38 6.97 23.06
CA GLU A 252 -12.20 8.27 22.41
C GLU A 252 -11.94 8.19 20.88
N TYR A 253 -11.53 7.01 20.39
CA TYR A 253 -11.25 6.73 18.98
C TYR A 253 -12.44 6.15 18.22
N HIS A 254 -13.60 6.01 18.85
CA HIS A 254 -14.72 5.27 18.27
C HIS A 254 -15.19 5.83 16.93
N VAL A 255 -15.30 7.15 16.78
CA VAL A 255 -15.69 7.79 15.50
C VAL A 255 -14.61 7.59 14.44
N ASP A 256 -13.34 7.77 14.81
CA ASP A 256 -12.19 7.51 13.93
C ASP A 256 -12.20 6.06 13.42
N ASP A 257 -12.46 5.08 14.30
CA ASP A 257 -12.51 3.66 13.95
C ASP A 257 -13.74 3.32 13.09
N GLN A 258 -14.91 3.91 13.36
CA GLN A 258 -16.08 3.79 12.49
C GLN A 258 -15.80 4.32 11.09
N CYS A 259 -15.18 5.50 10.99
CA CYS A 259 -14.81 6.10 9.71
C CYS A 259 -13.78 5.25 8.95
N MET A 260 -12.77 4.70 9.65
CA MET A 260 -11.79 3.79 9.06
C MET A 260 -12.46 2.53 8.52
N VAL A 261 -13.35 1.90 9.30
CA VAL A 261 -14.12 0.72 8.88
C VAL A 261 -14.99 1.02 7.66
N GLN A 262 -15.71 2.15 7.64
CA GLN A 262 -16.52 2.52 6.48
C GLN A 262 -15.68 2.78 5.24
N MET A 263 -14.53 3.46 5.36
CA MET A 263 -13.62 3.68 4.23
C MET A 263 -13.13 2.34 3.64
N LEU A 264 -12.67 1.41 4.49
CA LEU A 264 -12.21 0.08 4.05
C LEU A 264 -13.36 -0.76 3.45
N LYS A 265 -14.56 -0.68 4.02
CA LYS A 265 -15.77 -1.31 3.49
C LYS A 265 -16.10 -0.77 2.10
N GLY A 266 -16.05 0.54 1.91
CA GLY A 266 -16.25 1.21 0.62
C GLY A 266 -15.25 0.74 -0.44
N LEU A 267 -13.98 0.55 -0.08
CA LEU A 267 -12.96 -0.01 -0.96
C LEU A 267 -13.31 -1.42 -1.44
N CYS A 268 -13.64 -2.34 -0.53
CA CYS A 268 -14.10 -3.69 -0.89
C CYS A 268 -15.30 -3.63 -1.83
N LEU A 269 -16.33 -2.85 -1.47
CA LEU A 269 -17.56 -2.73 -2.26
C LEU A 269 -17.29 -2.17 -3.66
N ARG A 270 -16.41 -1.17 -3.79
CA ARG A 270 -16.01 -0.60 -5.09
C ARG A 270 -15.33 -1.64 -5.97
N HIS A 271 -14.38 -2.41 -5.41
CA HIS A 271 -13.69 -3.48 -6.13
C HIS A 271 -14.61 -4.66 -6.48
N LEU A 272 -15.66 -4.89 -5.69
CA LEU A 272 -16.72 -5.87 -5.99
C LEU A 272 -17.81 -5.33 -6.96
N GLY A 273 -17.68 -4.09 -7.44
CA GLY A 273 -18.66 -3.46 -8.34
C GLY A 273 -19.96 -3.01 -7.67
N ARG A 274 -20.05 -3.04 -6.34
CA ARG A 274 -21.21 -2.58 -5.55
C ARG A 274 -21.12 -1.06 -5.31
N LEU A 275 -21.14 -0.29 -6.40
CA LEU A 275 -20.75 1.13 -6.41
C LEU A 275 -21.64 2.02 -5.53
N ASP A 276 -22.96 1.82 -5.53
CA ASP A 276 -23.87 2.64 -4.71
C ASP A 276 -23.60 2.47 -3.21
N GLN A 277 -23.35 1.23 -2.77
CA GLN A 277 -23.00 0.94 -1.37
C GLN A 277 -21.63 1.51 -1.02
N ALA A 278 -20.66 1.44 -1.93
CA ALA A 278 -19.34 2.02 -1.75
C ALA A 278 -19.40 3.55 -1.60
N GLN A 279 -20.22 4.21 -2.43
CA GLN A 279 -20.46 5.66 -2.35
C GLN A 279 -21.04 6.04 -1.00
N LEU A 280 -22.06 5.32 -0.50
CA LEU A 280 -22.64 5.57 0.83
C LEU A 280 -21.58 5.49 1.93
N CYS A 281 -20.71 4.48 1.90
CA CYS A 281 -19.62 4.34 2.85
C CYS A 281 -18.67 5.55 2.84
N PHE A 282 -18.20 5.99 1.66
CA PHE A 282 -17.29 7.15 1.58
C PHE A 282 -17.98 8.45 1.98
N THR A 283 -19.23 8.67 1.57
CA THR A 283 -20.02 9.85 1.96
C THR A 283 -20.26 9.89 3.47
N GLN A 284 -20.47 8.74 4.12
CA GLN A 284 -20.59 8.65 5.57
C GLN A 284 -19.31 9.14 6.26
N VAL A 285 -18.12 8.70 5.81
CA VAL A 285 -16.84 9.17 6.39
C VAL A 285 -16.68 10.68 6.26
N ILE A 286 -16.98 11.23 5.08
CA ILE A 286 -16.89 12.67 4.81
C ILE A 286 -17.87 13.45 5.71
N SER A 287 -19.09 12.95 5.89
CA SER A 287 -20.11 13.60 6.73
C SER A 287 -19.79 13.55 8.21
N SER A 288 -18.95 12.61 8.64
CA SER A 288 -18.51 12.43 10.03
C SER A 288 -17.25 13.23 10.39
N GLU A 289 -16.75 14.11 9.51
CA GLU A 289 -15.51 14.89 9.68
C GLU A 289 -15.40 15.56 11.06
N ASN A 290 -16.45 16.25 11.50
CA ASN A 290 -16.45 16.99 12.77
C ASN A 290 -16.30 16.08 14.02
N GLY A 291 -16.53 14.77 13.89
CA GLY A 291 -16.37 13.81 14.97
C GLY A 291 -14.99 13.14 15.01
N ILE A 292 -14.18 13.26 13.96
CA ILE A 292 -12.85 12.64 13.87
C ILE A 292 -11.84 13.47 14.67
N LYS A 293 -11.18 12.84 15.64
CA LYS A 293 -10.26 13.54 16.56
C LYS A 293 -8.79 13.31 16.26
N HIS A 294 -8.43 12.18 15.67
CA HIS A 294 -7.05 11.71 15.61
C HIS A 294 -6.60 11.42 14.17
N ASP A 295 -7.41 10.65 13.43
CA ASP A 295 -7.11 10.09 12.13
C ASP A 295 -7.67 10.97 10.99
N HIS A 296 -7.34 12.25 11.01
CA HIS A 296 -7.78 13.25 10.02
C HIS A 296 -7.41 12.94 8.56
N TYR A 297 -6.60 11.92 8.29
CA TYR A 297 -6.34 11.45 6.93
C TYR A 297 -7.58 10.78 6.31
N LEU A 298 -8.51 10.27 7.12
CA LEU A 298 -9.66 9.49 6.67
C LEU A 298 -10.56 10.26 5.69
N VAL A 299 -10.80 11.55 5.94
CA VAL A 299 -11.66 12.39 5.10
C VAL A 299 -11.06 12.62 3.70
N PRO A 300 -9.85 13.21 3.56
CA PRO A 300 -9.27 13.44 2.24
C PRO A 300 -8.98 12.13 1.48
N TYR A 301 -8.62 11.04 2.17
CA TYR A 301 -8.48 9.74 1.52
C TYR A 301 -9.84 9.17 1.06
N SER A 302 -10.93 9.34 1.81
CA SER A 302 -12.28 8.92 1.39
C SER A 302 -12.80 9.76 0.21
N MET A 303 -12.50 11.06 0.17
CA MET A 303 -12.80 11.91 -0.98
C MET A 303 -12.03 11.46 -2.23
N TYR A 304 -10.75 11.11 -2.08
CA TYR A 304 -9.96 10.56 -3.18
C TYR A 304 -10.58 9.27 -3.72
N GLU A 305 -10.94 8.32 -2.85
CA GLU A 305 -11.57 7.06 -3.26
C GLU A 305 -12.96 7.26 -3.87
N LEU A 306 -13.75 8.21 -3.36
CA LEU A 306 -15.02 8.61 -3.95
C LEU A 306 -14.84 9.20 -5.36
N GLY A 307 -13.79 9.99 -5.57
CA GLY A 307 -13.47 10.49 -6.89
C GLY A 307 -13.04 9.38 -7.86
N LEU A 308 -12.28 8.38 -7.39
CA LEU A 308 -11.98 7.19 -8.20
C LEU A 308 -13.24 6.38 -8.52
N LEU A 309 -14.21 6.31 -7.61
CA LEU A 309 -15.52 5.70 -7.85
C LEU A 309 -16.28 6.44 -8.96
N TYR A 310 -16.35 7.78 -8.91
CA TYR A 310 -16.97 8.57 -9.98
C TYR A 310 -16.26 8.38 -11.33
N LYS A 311 -14.93 8.30 -11.33
CA LYS A 311 -14.16 7.96 -12.53
C LYS A 311 -14.57 6.59 -13.08
N GLN A 312 -14.73 5.59 -12.22
CA GLN A 312 -15.16 4.24 -12.61
C GLN A 312 -16.60 4.22 -13.18
N GLN A 313 -17.46 5.14 -12.72
CA GLN A 313 -18.81 5.34 -13.28
C GLN A 313 -18.83 6.18 -14.57
N GLY A 314 -17.70 6.77 -14.97
CA GLY A 314 -17.58 7.64 -16.15
C GLY A 314 -17.88 9.12 -15.91
N ASP A 315 -18.16 9.53 -14.66
CA ASP A 315 -18.40 10.94 -14.30
C ASP A 315 -17.07 11.65 -13.99
N LEU A 316 -16.30 11.95 -15.05
CA LEU A 316 -14.98 12.57 -14.95
C LEU A 316 -15.01 13.97 -14.32
N GLY A 317 -16.11 14.71 -14.50
CA GLY A 317 -16.32 16.02 -13.90
C GLY A 317 -16.37 15.93 -12.38
N LYS A 318 -17.28 15.12 -11.82
CA LYS A 318 -17.35 14.91 -10.37
C LYS A 318 -16.09 14.25 -9.82
N ALA A 319 -15.49 13.33 -10.56
CA ALA A 319 -14.23 12.69 -10.16
C ALA A 319 -13.14 13.73 -9.94
N THR A 320 -12.94 14.62 -10.91
CA THR A 320 -11.91 15.68 -10.87
C THR A 320 -12.16 16.63 -9.71
N THR A 321 -13.37 17.20 -9.62
CA THR A 321 -13.72 18.15 -8.56
C THR A 321 -13.55 17.54 -7.17
N THR A 322 -13.99 16.29 -6.97
CA THR A 322 -13.89 15.63 -5.66
C THR A 322 -12.42 15.39 -5.27
N ILE A 323 -11.59 14.93 -6.21
CA ILE A 323 -10.15 14.69 -6.01
C ILE A 323 -9.39 15.99 -5.74
N GLU A 324 -9.71 17.07 -6.45
CA GLU A 324 -9.08 18.38 -6.24
C GLU A 324 -9.46 18.96 -4.88
N ASN A 325 -10.71 18.85 -4.46
CA ASN A 325 -11.17 19.30 -3.15
C ASN A 325 -10.43 18.59 -2.01
N ALA A 326 -10.15 17.29 -2.15
CA ALA A 326 -9.36 16.53 -1.17
C ALA A 326 -7.95 17.12 -0.97
N LYS A 327 -7.35 17.67 -2.03
CA LYS A 327 -6.02 18.32 -1.99
C LYS A 327 -6.07 19.76 -1.50
N LEU A 328 -7.09 20.53 -1.88
CA LEU A 328 -7.17 21.96 -1.61
C LEU A 328 -7.66 22.28 -0.20
N ASN A 329 -8.60 21.48 0.32
CA ASN A 329 -9.31 21.79 1.56
C ASN A 329 -8.66 21.17 2.82
N TYR A 330 -7.73 20.22 2.67
CA TYR A 330 -7.13 19.48 3.79
C TYR A 330 -5.61 19.60 3.79
N LYS A 331 -5.01 19.79 4.97
CA LYS A 331 -3.55 19.90 5.17
C LYS A 331 -3.13 19.34 6.53
N GLY A 332 -1.87 18.97 6.69
CA GLY A 332 -1.26 18.61 7.97
C GLY A 332 -1.67 17.23 8.52
N TYR A 333 -2.36 16.41 7.73
CA TYR A 333 -2.75 15.05 8.10
C TYR A 333 -1.65 14.03 7.79
N SER A 334 -1.73 12.86 8.41
CA SER A 334 -0.76 11.78 8.16
C SER A 334 -0.82 11.32 6.71
N MET A 335 0.34 11.07 6.10
CA MET A 335 0.44 10.60 4.71
C MET A 335 -0.10 11.57 3.64
N GLU A 336 -0.15 12.88 3.93
CA GLU A 336 -0.55 13.94 2.97
C GLU A 336 0.27 13.92 1.68
N SER A 337 1.60 13.92 1.77
CA SER A 337 2.45 13.91 0.56
C SER A 337 2.19 12.69 -0.32
N ARG A 338 1.88 11.54 0.29
CA ARG A 338 1.54 10.33 -0.45
C ARG A 338 0.21 10.48 -1.17
N LEU A 339 -0.82 11.03 -0.50
CA LEU A 339 -2.10 11.29 -1.15
C LEU A 339 -1.93 12.26 -2.33
N HIS A 340 -1.10 13.30 -2.18
CA HIS A 340 -0.84 14.24 -3.27
C HIS A 340 -0.21 13.58 -4.50
N PHE A 341 0.72 12.62 -4.32
CA PHE A 341 1.24 11.83 -5.44
C PHE A 341 0.15 10.99 -6.12
N ARG A 342 -0.72 10.34 -5.32
CA ARG A 342 -1.86 9.57 -5.84
C ARG A 342 -2.87 10.43 -6.59
N ILE A 343 -3.18 11.61 -6.07
CA ILE A 343 -4.05 12.61 -6.69
C ILE A 343 -3.47 13.05 -8.03
N HIS A 344 -2.18 13.41 -8.07
CA HIS A 344 -1.52 13.80 -9.32
C HIS A 344 -1.55 12.67 -10.36
N ALA A 345 -1.26 11.43 -9.94
CA ALA A 345 -1.35 10.27 -10.82
C ALA A 345 -2.77 10.07 -11.37
N ALA A 346 -3.79 10.15 -10.52
CA ALA A 346 -5.18 10.00 -10.92
C ALA A 346 -5.63 11.09 -11.90
N LEU A 347 -5.33 12.37 -11.62
CA LEU A 347 -5.66 13.50 -12.50
C LEU A 347 -4.97 13.38 -13.87
N ASN A 348 -3.71 12.94 -13.92
CA ASN A 348 -3.02 12.66 -15.18
C ASN A 348 -3.78 11.63 -16.04
N THR A 349 -4.36 10.59 -15.44
CA THR A 349 -5.17 9.59 -16.18
C THR A 349 -6.52 10.11 -16.68
N MET A 350 -6.98 11.26 -16.17
CA MET A 350 -8.23 11.91 -16.59
C MET A 350 -7.97 13.09 -17.55
N GLY A 351 -6.71 13.36 -17.92
CA GLY A 351 -6.35 14.47 -18.80
C GLY A 351 -6.39 15.86 -18.14
N THR A 352 -6.45 15.95 -16.81
CA THR A 352 -6.68 17.21 -16.07
C THR A 352 -5.41 17.85 -15.53
N SER A 353 -4.23 17.33 -15.88
CA SER A 353 -2.96 17.92 -15.49
C SER A 353 -2.70 19.21 -16.27
N VAL A 354 -2.97 20.36 -15.64
CA VAL A 354 -2.51 21.65 -16.14
C VAL A 354 -0.99 21.62 -16.15
N ALA A 355 -0.39 21.50 -17.34
CA ALA A 355 1.01 21.77 -17.54
C ALA A 355 1.31 23.17 -16.99
N LYS A 356 2.03 23.26 -15.86
CA LYS A 356 2.61 24.53 -15.44
C LYS A 356 3.59 24.93 -16.54
N LEU A 357 3.19 25.91 -17.37
CA LEU A 357 4.09 26.61 -18.27
C LEU A 357 5.34 27.02 -17.48
N PRO A 358 6.56 26.76 -17.99
CA PRO A 358 7.77 27.25 -17.34
C PRO A 358 7.67 28.77 -17.18
N PRO A 359 8.14 29.36 -16.07
CA PRO A 359 8.23 30.81 -15.97
C PRO A 359 9.08 31.30 -17.15
N HIS A 360 8.53 32.25 -17.92
CA HIS A 360 9.25 32.96 -18.96
C HIS A 360 10.58 33.44 -18.36
N ARG A 361 11.70 32.92 -18.87
CA ARG A 361 13.00 33.54 -18.64
C ARG A 361 12.94 34.91 -19.30
N THR A 362 12.86 35.95 -18.49
CA THR A 362 13.20 37.30 -18.93
C THR A 362 14.65 37.27 -19.38
N SER A 363 14.88 37.60 -20.65
CA SER A 363 16.21 37.84 -21.19
C SER A 363 16.83 39.03 -20.46
N ALA A 364 17.99 38.81 -19.85
CA ALA A 364 18.92 39.88 -19.48
C ALA A 364 19.76 40.26 -20.70
#